data_AF-A0A520FYP0-F1
#
_entry.id   AF-A0A520FYP0-F1
#
_cell.length_a   1.000
_cell.length_b   1.000
_cell.length_c   1.000
_cell.angle_alpha   90.00
_cell.angle_beta   90.00
_cell.angle_gamma   90.00
#
_symmetry.space_group_name_H-M   'P 1'
#
loop_
_entity.id
_entity.type
_entity.pdbx_description
1 polymer ?
#
loop_
_entity_poly.entity_id
_entity_poly.type
_entity_poly.pdbx_seq_one_letter_code
_entity_poly.pdbx_strand_id
1 'polypeptide(L)'
;MNAPEKFVAQTTDPRHDPSRVIRAPRGSTLSCKSWLTEAPYRMLQNNLDPEVAERPQDLVVYGGIGRAARDWPSFDQILATLRELNDDETLLVQSGKPVGVFKTHENAPRVLIANSNLVPKWATWEHFGELDRKGLMMYGQMTAGSWIYIGSQGIVQGTFETFVEAGRQHYNDDLAGKWILTAGLGGMGGAQPLAATLAGAVSLNIECQQASIDFRLRTRYLDKQAKDIDDAIALIRQHTAAKEAVSIGLLGNAAEILPELVKRAKAGGIKPDLVTDQTSAHDLASGYLPIGWTLAQWEAAKADATQHPTLRKAAAKSCAVHVQAMLDFQAMDIPTVDYGNNIRQVAFDEGVKNAFDFPGFVPAYIRPLFCEGKG
;
A
#
# COMPACT_ATOMS: atom_id res chain seq x y z
N MET A 1 12.40 35.77 43.21
CA MET A 1 11.19 34.99 42.94
C MET A 1 11.22 34.63 41.46
N ASN A 2 11.76 33.47 41.13
CA ASN A 2 11.85 33.00 39.76
C ASN A 2 10.59 32.17 39.47
N ALA A 3 9.80 32.58 38.49
CA ALA A 3 8.68 31.80 38.01
C ALA A 3 9.19 30.49 37.39
N PRO A 4 8.49 29.35 37.62
CA PRO A 4 8.98 28.05 37.25
C PRO A 4 8.95 27.83 35.73
N GLU A 5 10.05 27.29 35.21
CA GLU A 5 10.11 26.61 33.93
C GLU A 5 9.05 25.49 33.89
N LYS A 6 7.92 25.72 33.23
CA LYS A 6 7.01 24.66 32.79
C LYS A 6 5.99 25.27 31.83
N PHE A 7 6.33 25.28 30.56
CA PHE A 7 5.43 25.01 29.42
C PHE A 7 6.33 24.86 28.19
N VAL A 8 7.06 23.75 28.12
CA VAL A 8 7.38 23.19 26.80
C VAL A 8 6.04 22.69 26.30
N ALA A 9 5.39 23.46 25.42
CA ALA A 9 4.27 22.96 24.67
C ALA A 9 4.80 21.78 23.84
N GLN A 10 4.61 20.56 24.33
CA GLN A 10 4.61 19.39 23.48
C GLN A 10 3.45 19.61 22.52
N THR A 11 3.74 20.15 21.35
CA THR A 11 2.83 20.15 20.21
C THR A 11 2.70 18.69 19.79
N THR A 12 1.88 17.92 20.49
CA THR A 12 1.53 16.57 20.10
C THR A 12 0.88 16.66 18.73
N ASP A 13 1.45 15.95 17.76
CA ASP A 13 0.87 15.85 16.43
C ASP A 13 -0.58 15.37 16.57
N PRO A 14 -1.59 16.15 16.12
CA PRO A 14 -3.00 15.79 16.32
C PRO A 14 -3.42 14.52 15.56
N ARG A 15 -2.50 13.95 14.77
CA ARG A 15 -2.69 12.71 14.02
C ARG A 15 -2.25 11.47 14.79
N HIS A 16 -1.41 11.61 15.81
CA HIS A 16 -0.85 10.46 16.56
C HIS A 16 -1.49 10.34 17.95
N ASP A 17 -2.06 9.18 18.25
CA ASP A 17 -2.51 8.81 19.59
C ASP A 17 -2.23 7.32 19.84
N PRO A 18 -1.17 6.98 20.59
CA PRO A 18 -0.78 5.60 20.82
C PRO A 18 -1.72 4.85 21.79
N SER A 19 -2.60 5.57 22.50
CA SER A 19 -3.52 4.97 23.48
C SER A 19 -4.80 4.41 22.85
N ARG A 20 -5.10 4.82 21.61
CA ARG A 20 -6.36 4.47 20.95
C ARG A 20 -6.31 3.09 20.31
N VAL A 21 -7.38 2.33 20.55
CA VAL A 21 -7.65 1.05 19.90
C VAL A 21 -9.08 1.09 19.37
N ILE A 22 -9.22 1.34 18.07
CA ILE A 22 -10.52 1.52 17.42
C ILE A 22 -11.01 0.18 16.88
N ARG A 23 -12.30 -0.12 17.04
CA ARG A 23 -12.97 -1.25 16.39
C ARG A 23 -14.41 -0.87 16.09
N ALA A 24 -14.95 -1.36 14.98
CA ALA A 24 -16.35 -1.10 14.67
C ALA A 24 -17.30 -1.77 15.69
N PRO A 25 -18.41 -1.14 16.08
CA PRO A 25 -19.48 -1.82 16.81
C PRO A 25 -19.96 -3.10 16.12
N ARG A 26 -20.35 -4.10 16.91
CA ARG A 26 -20.84 -5.41 16.43
C ARG A 26 -22.29 -5.63 16.88
N GLY A 27 -22.98 -6.58 16.25
CA GLY A 27 -24.37 -6.92 16.57
C GLY A 27 -25.40 -5.94 15.97
N SER A 28 -26.65 -6.11 16.37
CA SER A 28 -27.82 -5.41 15.79
C SER A 28 -28.19 -4.09 16.48
N THR A 29 -27.55 -3.75 17.61
CA THR A 29 -27.81 -2.51 18.33
C THR A 29 -27.17 -1.33 17.61
N LEU A 30 -27.97 -0.29 17.33
CA LEU A 30 -27.51 0.92 16.66
C LEU A 30 -26.85 1.91 17.63
N SER A 31 -25.79 2.55 17.17
CA SER A 31 -25.18 3.74 17.77
C SER A 31 -25.70 5.03 17.14
N CYS A 32 -26.12 4.96 15.87
CA CYS A 32 -26.70 6.05 15.07
C CYS A 32 -28.23 5.93 14.95
N LYS A 33 -28.88 6.94 14.35
CA LYS A 33 -30.34 6.98 14.18
C LYS A 33 -30.90 5.94 13.20
N SER A 34 -30.11 5.48 12.24
CA SER A 34 -30.53 4.48 11.24
C SER A 34 -29.38 3.62 10.76
N TRP A 35 -29.69 2.51 10.07
CA TRP A 35 -28.66 1.65 9.48
C TRP A 35 -27.83 2.36 8.40
N LEU A 36 -28.42 3.34 7.68
CA LEU A 36 -27.73 4.08 6.64
C LEU A 36 -26.66 5.04 7.19
N THR A 37 -26.78 5.45 8.44
CA THR A 37 -25.77 6.27 9.16
C THR A 37 -24.86 5.42 10.04
N GLU A 38 -25.38 4.31 10.58
CA GLU A 38 -24.59 3.30 11.31
C GLU A 38 -23.55 2.62 10.41
N ALA A 39 -23.88 2.34 9.15
CA ALA A 39 -22.96 1.71 8.21
C ALA A 39 -21.66 2.50 8.03
N PRO A 40 -21.65 3.78 7.59
CA PRO A 40 -20.41 4.56 7.51
C PRO A 40 -19.77 4.76 8.89
N TYR A 41 -20.55 4.84 9.98
CA TYR A 41 -20.02 4.92 11.34
C TYR A 41 -19.16 3.71 11.70
N ARG A 42 -19.66 2.50 11.41
CA ARG A 42 -18.92 1.25 11.61
C ARG A 42 -17.74 1.14 10.66
N MET A 43 -17.94 1.45 9.38
CA MET A 43 -16.90 1.26 8.38
C MET A 43 -15.70 2.19 8.56
N LEU A 44 -15.91 3.43 9.00
CA LEU A 44 -14.82 4.33 9.38
C LEU A 44 -13.97 3.71 10.51
N GLN A 45 -14.61 3.09 11.50
CA GLN A 45 -13.91 2.43 12.60
C GLN A 45 -13.26 1.12 12.19
N ASN A 46 -13.85 0.36 11.25
CA ASN A 46 -13.25 -0.83 10.66
C ASN A 46 -11.93 -0.51 9.95
N ASN A 47 -11.88 0.61 9.22
CA ASN A 47 -10.67 1.09 8.58
C ASN A 47 -9.51 1.37 9.56
N LEU A 48 -9.78 1.49 10.86
CA LEU A 48 -8.77 1.71 11.91
C LEU A 48 -8.66 0.54 12.90
N ASP A 49 -9.28 -0.60 12.61
CA ASP A 49 -9.13 -1.81 13.41
C ASP A 49 -7.66 -2.28 13.34
N PRO A 50 -6.98 -2.59 14.48
CA PRO A 50 -5.61 -3.10 14.48
C PRO A 50 -5.40 -4.40 13.68
N GLU A 51 -6.47 -5.15 13.41
CA GLU A 51 -6.42 -6.34 12.56
C GLU A 51 -6.51 -6.01 11.06
N VAL A 52 -6.84 -4.75 10.73
CA VAL A 52 -7.12 -4.29 9.37
C VAL A 52 -6.07 -3.26 8.91
N ALA A 53 -5.88 -2.20 9.69
CA ALA A 53 -5.05 -1.05 9.34
C ALA A 53 -3.56 -1.32 9.57
N GLU A 54 -2.70 -0.72 8.74
CA GLU A 54 -1.26 -0.83 8.86
C GLU A 54 -0.70 -0.07 10.07
N ARG A 55 -1.24 1.13 10.37
CA ARG A 55 -0.78 1.97 11.49
C ARG A 55 -1.92 2.84 12.04
N PRO A 56 -2.91 2.24 12.72
CA PRO A 56 -4.17 2.91 13.08
C PRO A 56 -4.01 4.05 14.10
N GLN A 57 -2.96 4.02 14.94
CA GLN A 57 -2.68 5.10 15.91
C GLN A 57 -2.36 6.44 15.22
N ASP A 58 -1.96 6.40 13.94
CA ASP A 58 -1.72 7.55 13.07
C ASP A 58 -2.86 7.80 12.07
N LEU A 59 -4.00 7.13 12.26
CA LEU A 59 -5.12 7.08 11.33
C LEU A 59 -4.79 6.45 9.97
N VAL A 60 -3.59 5.89 9.79
CA VAL A 60 -3.10 5.33 8.53
C VAL A 60 -3.66 3.93 8.34
N VAL A 61 -4.39 3.76 7.24
CA VAL A 61 -5.02 2.50 6.83
C VAL A 61 -4.04 1.69 5.97
N TYR A 62 -3.55 2.25 4.85
CA TYR A 62 -2.58 1.59 3.96
C TYR A 62 -1.94 2.58 2.95
N GLY A 63 -0.98 2.09 2.15
CA GLY A 63 -0.49 2.78 0.95
C GLY A 63 0.38 4.01 1.23
N GLY A 64 1.32 3.90 2.17
CA GLY A 64 2.10 5.03 2.66
C GLY A 64 1.32 5.76 3.76
N ILE A 65 0.83 6.97 3.46
CA ILE A 65 0.12 7.83 4.42
C ILE A 65 -1.40 7.91 4.17
N GLY A 66 -1.99 6.89 3.54
CA GLY A 66 -3.43 6.83 3.28
C GLY A 66 -4.22 6.74 4.59
N ARG A 67 -4.96 7.80 4.94
CA ARG A 67 -5.64 7.93 6.24
C ARG A 67 -7.16 7.85 6.15
N ALA A 68 -7.80 7.44 7.24
CA ALA A 68 -9.27 7.36 7.36
C ALA A 68 -9.94 8.71 7.70
N ALA A 69 -9.24 9.55 8.46
CA ALA A 69 -9.63 10.91 8.82
C ALA A 69 -8.39 11.81 8.87
N ARG A 70 -8.57 13.14 8.81
CA ARG A 70 -7.45 14.08 8.70
C ARG A 70 -6.52 14.04 9.91
N ASP A 71 -7.15 14.04 11.09
CA ASP A 71 -6.58 14.08 12.43
C ASP A 71 -7.62 13.52 13.42
N TRP A 72 -7.21 13.25 14.66
CA TRP A 72 -8.10 12.68 15.68
C TRP A 72 -9.32 13.56 16.02
N PRO A 73 -9.20 14.90 16.12
CA PRO A 73 -10.37 15.76 16.28
C PRO A 73 -11.39 15.61 15.13
N SER A 74 -10.91 15.51 13.89
CA SER A 74 -11.77 15.28 12.73
C SER A 74 -12.45 13.91 12.81
N PHE A 75 -11.72 12.87 13.20
CA PHE A 75 -12.28 11.52 13.42
C PHE A 75 -13.41 11.55 14.45
N ASP A 76 -13.15 12.12 15.62
CA ASP A 76 -14.13 12.20 16.72
C ASP A 76 -15.37 12.99 16.29
N GLN A 77 -15.17 14.12 15.59
CA GLN A 77 -16.27 14.93 15.07
C GLN A 77 -17.07 14.22 13.97
N ILE A 78 -16.45 13.42 13.09
CA ILE A 78 -17.18 12.61 12.10
C ILE A 78 -18.09 11.62 12.82
N LEU A 79 -17.56 10.88 13.80
CA LEU A 79 -18.34 9.91 14.56
C LEU A 79 -19.49 10.57 15.33
N ALA A 80 -19.27 11.72 15.97
CA ALA A 80 -20.32 12.48 16.65
C ALA A 80 -21.40 12.94 15.65
N THR A 81 -20.99 13.43 14.48
CA THR A 81 -21.92 13.91 13.46
C THR A 81 -22.77 12.77 12.89
N LEU A 82 -22.18 11.61 12.61
CA LEU A 82 -22.90 10.43 12.11
C LEU A 82 -23.92 9.88 13.11
N ARG A 83 -23.69 10.00 14.41
CA ARG A 83 -24.66 9.61 15.44
C ARG A 83 -25.93 10.46 15.39
N GLU A 84 -25.78 11.75 15.12
CA GLU A 84 -26.87 12.72 15.11
C GLU A 84 -27.50 12.97 13.73
N LEU A 85 -26.89 12.47 12.64
CA LEU A 85 -27.34 12.71 11.27
C LEU A 85 -28.73 12.10 11.01
N ASN A 86 -29.68 12.91 10.54
CA ASN A 86 -31.02 12.44 10.18
C ASN A 86 -31.03 11.78 8.77
N ASP A 87 -32.08 11.02 8.48
CA ASP A 87 -32.20 10.29 7.21
C ASP A 87 -32.38 11.20 5.99
N ASP A 88 -32.82 12.45 6.18
CA ASP A 88 -32.92 13.46 5.13
C ASP A 88 -31.74 14.45 5.12
N GLU A 89 -30.62 14.10 5.76
CA GLU A 89 -29.40 14.93 5.81
C GLU A 89 -28.21 14.22 5.15
N THR A 90 -27.25 15.03 4.72
CA THR A 90 -25.99 14.58 4.12
C THR A 90 -24.81 15.30 4.77
N LEU A 91 -23.86 14.53 5.30
CA LEU A 91 -22.56 15.00 5.79
C LEU A 91 -21.59 15.20 4.62
N LEU A 92 -20.92 16.36 4.58
CA LEU A 92 -19.80 16.62 3.68
C LEU A 92 -18.47 16.42 4.40
N VAL A 93 -17.63 15.54 3.86
CA VAL A 93 -16.25 15.31 4.32
C VAL A 93 -15.27 15.80 3.26
N GLN A 94 -14.49 16.82 3.62
CA GLN A 94 -13.45 17.39 2.76
C GLN A 94 -12.08 16.98 3.28
N SER A 95 -11.31 16.22 2.51
CA SER A 95 -9.99 15.68 2.90
C SER A 95 -9.97 15.20 4.34
N GLY A 96 -10.87 14.26 4.68
CA GLY A 96 -10.98 13.64 6.00
C GLY A 96 -11.48 14.53 7.15
N LYS A 97 -12.02 15.72 6.86
CA LYS A 97 -12.59 16.64 7.86
C LYS A 97 -14.11 16.82 7.63
N PRO A 98 -14.96 16.73 8.67
CA PRO A 98 -16.38 17.01 8.54
C PRO A 98 -16.59 18.53 8.45
N VAL A 99 -17.07 19.03 7.30
CA VAL A 99 -17.14 20.48 7.03
C VAL A 99 -18.56 21.05 7.03
N GLY A 100 -19.58 20.20 6.96
CA GLY A 100 -20.96 20.66 7.03
C GLY A 100 -21.97 19.53 6.87
N VAL A 101 -23.19 19.78 7.35
CA VAL A 101 -24.35 18.92 7.14
C VAL A 101 -25.41 19.76 6.45
N PHE A 102 -26.02 19.20 5.41
CA PHE A 102 -27.06 19.87 4.65
C PHE A 102 -28.28 18.97 4.52
N LYS A 103 -29.47 19.59 4.56
CA LYS A 103 -30.71 18.89 4.26
C LYS A 103 -30.75 18.50 2.78
N THR A 104 -31.05 17.24 2.53
CA THR A 104 -31.22 16.63 1.23
C THR A 104 -32.56 15.87 1.21
N HIS A 105 -32.53 14.54 1.10
CA HIS A 105 -33.70 13.66 1.15
C HIS A 105 -33.26 12.21 1.44
N GLU A 106 -34.20 11.35 1.83
CA GLU A 106 -33.94 9.97 2.26
C GLU A 106 -33.19 9.12 1.22
N ASN A 107 -33.45 9.33 -0.07
CA ASN A 107 -32.77 8.61 -1.15
C ASN A 107 -31.40 9.18 -1.55
N ALA A 108 -30.93 10.26 -0.92
CA ALA A 108 -29.60 10.82 -1.17
C ALA A 108 -28.53 10.03 -0.40
N PRO A 109 -27.24 10.11 -0.77
CA PRO A 109 -26.16 9.62 0.06
C PRO A 109 -26.14 10.32 1.43
N ARG A 110 -25.93 9.56 2.51
CA ARG A 110 -25.74 10.11 3.86
C ARG A 110 -24.41 10.83 4.03
N VAL A 111 -23.39 10.47 3.24
CA VAL A 111 -22.07 11.07 3.29
C VAL A 111 -21.55 11.30 1.87
N LEU A 112 -21.05 12.50 1.60
CA LEU A 112 -20.31 12.83 0.38
C LEU A 112 -18.86 13.17 0.75
N ILE A 113 -17.92 12.52 0.08
CA ILE A 113 -16.50 12.58 0.43
C ILE A 113 -15.70 13.08 -0.77
N ALA A 114 -14.89 14.12 -0.55
CA ALA A 114 -13.94 14.63 -1.53
C ALA A 114 -12.56 14.75 -0.87
N ASN A 115 -11.68 13.78 -1.12
CA ASN A 115 -10.35 13.72 -0.53
C ASN A 115 -9.26 14.04 -1.56
N SER A 116 -8.23 14.74 -1.12
CA SER A 116 -6.95 14.90 -1.84
C SER A 116 -7.01 15.62 -3.19
N ASN A 117 -8.16 16.17 -3.58
CA ASN A 117 -8.32 16.92 -4.82
C ASN A 117 -7.49 18.21 -4.79
N LEU A 118 -6.69 18.42 -5.84
CA LEU A 118 -5.90 19.64 -6.07
C LEU A 118 -6.13 20.10 -7.51
N VAL A 119 -6.12 21.41 -7.72
CA VAL A 119 -6.15 21.98 -9.08
C VAL A 119 -4.92 21.45 -9.84
N PRO A 120 -5.02 21.00 -11.11
CA PRO A 120 -3.99 20.18 -11.74
C PRO A 120 -2.56 20.75 -11.70
N LYS A 121 -2.41 22.08 -11.84
CA LYS A 121 -1.09 22.74 -11.77
C LYS A 121 -0.39 22.58 -10.41
N TRP A 122 -1.15 22.35 -9.35
CA TRP A 122 -0.69 22.19 -7.98
C TRP A 122 -0.81 20.75 -7.47
N ALA A 123 -1.23 19.80 -8.31
CA ALA A 123 -1.38 18.40 -7.95
C ALA A 123 0.00 17.68 -7.86
N THR A 124 0.86 18.17 -6.96
CA THR A 124 2.19 17.61 -6.69
C THR A 124 2.34 17.25 -5.21
N TRP A 125 3.26 16.32 -4.92
CA TRP A 125 3.54 15.91 -3.54
C TRP A 125 4.14 17.03 -2.68
N GLU A 126 4.90 17.95 -3.28
CA GLU A 126 5.47 19.10 -2.59
C GLU A 126 4.37 20.01 -2.06
N HIS A 127 3.40 20.35 -2.92
CA HIS A 127 2.29 21.21 -2.53
C HIS A 127 1.32 20.48 -1.59
N PHE A 128 1.05 19.20 -1.84
CA PHE A 128 0.31 18.34 -0.90
C PHE A 128 0.94 18.38 0.50
N GLY A 129 2.27 18.18 0.60
CA GLY A 129 2.98 18.17 1.88
C GLY A 129 3.00 19.53 2.57
N GLU A 130 3.03 20.63 1.81
CA GLU A 130 2.84 21.98 2.35
C GLU A 130 1.47 22.15 3.02
N LEU A 131 0.40 21.68 2.37
CA LEU A 131 -0.96 21.76 2.88
C LEU A 131 -1.20 20.81 4.07
N ASP A 132 -0.66 19.59 4.06
CA ASP A 132 -0.76 18.64 5.19
C ASP A 132 -0.09 19.22 6.45
N ARG A 133 1.08 19.86 6.32
CA ARG A 133 1.73 20.56 7.46
C ARG A 133 0.91 21.72 8.02
N LYS A 134 0.07 22.34 7.19
CA LYS A 134 -0.88 23.39 7.62
C LYS A 134 -2.19 22.82 8.18
N GLY A 135 -2.35 21.49 8.26
CA GLY A 135 -3.59 20.84 8.67
C GLY A 135 -4.72 20.95 7.64
N LEU A 136 -4.39 21.23 6.38
CA LEU A 136 -5.36 21.47 5.31
C LEU A 136 -5.58 20.25 4.40
N MET A 137 -4.81 19.18 4.57
CA MET A 137 -4.82 18.06 3.65
C MET A 137 -4.79 16.70 4.33
N MET A 138 -5.30 15.70 3.62
CA MET A 138 -5.23 14.29 3.96
C MET A 138 -5.06 13.52 2.65
N TYR A 139 -4.25 12.47 2.65
CA TYR A 139 -4.17 11.52 1.55
C TYR A 139 -5.23 10.44 1.76
N GLY A 140 -6.24 10.39 0.89
CA GLY A 140 -7.35 9.44 1.03
C GLY A 140 -7.09 8.06 0.46
N GLN A 141 -6.02 7.88 -0.33
CA GLN A 141 -5.85 6.71 -1.19
C GLN A 141 -7.17 6.45 -1.96
N MET A 142 -7.60 5.21 -2.12
CA MET A 142 -8.88 4.82 -2.71
C MET A 142 -9.88 4.52 -1.59
N THR A 143 -9.62 3.47 -0.81
CA THR A 143 -10.55 2.93 0.21
C THR A 143 -10.24 3.34 1.65
N ALA A 144 -9.10 4.00 1.88
CA ALA A 144 -8.71 4.49 3.20
C ALA A 144 -9.61 5.65 3.65
N GLY A 145 -9.68 6.72 2.86
CA GLY A 145 -10.46 7.92 3.16
C GLY A 145 -11.95 7.83 2.80
N SER A 146 -12.39 6.72 2.18
CA SER A 146 -13.78 6.45 1.80
C SER A 146 -14.44 5.32 2.60
N TRP A 147 -13.70 4.76 3.58
CA TRP A 147 -14.23 3.86 4.60
C TRP A 147 -14.81 2.57 4.04
N ILE A 148 -14.03 1.86 3.23
CA ILE A 148 -14.44 0.56 2.69
C ILE A 148 -13.23 -0.40 2.55
N TYR A 149 -12.19 -0.18 3.35
CA TYR A 149 -11.03 -1.06 3.35
C TYR A 149 -11.30 -2.29 4.23
N ILE A 150 -10.97 -3.46 3.70
CA ILE A 150 -11.25 -4.78 4.32
C ILE A 150 -9.97 -5.59 4.51
N GLY A 151 -8.84 -4.90 4.71
CA GLY A 151 -7.53 -5.52 4.77
C GLY A 151 -7.06 -6.00 3.40
N SER A 152 -6.04 -6.87 3.40
CA SER A 152 -5.42 -7.40 2.18
C SER A 152 -6.39 -8.18 1.28
N GLN A 153 -7.54 -8.62 1.80
CA GLN A 153 -8.56 -9.31 1.00
C GLN A 153 -9.10 -8.43 -0.13
N GLY A 154 -9.14 -7.10 0.06
CA GLY A 154 -9.69 -6.18 -0.94
C GLY A 154 -8.97 -6.22 -2.29
N ILE A 155 -7.71 -6.66 -2.34
CA ILE A 155 -6.92 -6.74 -3.57
C ILE A 155 -6.49 -8.16 -3.95
N VAL A 156 -6.66 -9.15 -3.05
CA VAL A 156 -6.18 -10.52 -3.30
C VAL A 156 -6.77 -11.12 -4.58
N GLN A 157 -8.06 -10.86 -4.87
CA GLN A 157 -8.69 -11.35 -6.09
C GLN A 157 -8.08 -10.66 -7.34
N GLY A 158 -7.90 -9.34 -7.31
CA GLY A 158 -7.29 -8.63 -8.45
C GLY A 158 -5.87 -9.08 -8.75
N THR A 159 -5.08 -9.36 -7.70
CA THR A 159 -3.73 -9.92 -7.83
C THR A 159 -3.73 -11.37 -8.29
N PHE A 160 -4.67 -12.18 -7.81
CA PHE A 160 -4.87 -13.54 -8.30
C PHE A 160 -5.23 -13.54 -9.79
N GLU A 161 -6.22 -12.75 -10.22
CA GLU A 161 -6.63 -12.65 -11.63
C GLU A 161 -5.48 -12.17 -12.52
N THR A 162 -4.64 -11.25 -12.00
CA THR A 162 -3.45 -10.84 -12.75
C THR A 162 -2.47 -11.98 -12.96
N PHE A 163 -2.15 -12.75 -11.91
CA PHE A 163 -1.21 -13.86 -12.02
C PHE A 163 -1.77 -15.01 -12.85
N VAL A 164 -3.05 -15.33 -12.70
CA VAL A 164 -3.72 -16.33 -13.53
C VAL A 164 -3.69 -15.93 -15.01
N GLU A 165 -4.02 -14.68 -15.32
CA GLU A 165 -3.98 -14.21 -16.71
C GLU A 165 -2.55 -14.19 -17.27
N ALA A 166 -1.55 -13.84 -16.46
CA ALA A 166 -0.14 -14.00 -16.86
C ALA A 166 0.21 -15.48 -17.12
N GLY A 167 -0.30 -16.41 -16.30
CA GLY A 167 -0.19 -17.85 -16.51
C GLY A 167 -0.80 -18.30 -17.85
N ARG A 168 -2.01 -17.82 -18.18
CA ARG A 168 -2.69 -18.11 -19.46
C ARG A 168 -1.86 -17.65 -20.65
N GLN A 169 -1.36 -16.43 -20.61
CA GLN A 169 -0.65 -15.82 -21.73
C GLN A 169 0.76 -16.41 -21.95
N HIS A 170 1.48 -16.72 -20.87
CA HIS A 170 2.91 -17.05 -20.95
C HIS A 170 3.23 -18.52 -20.67
N TYR A 171 2.34 -19.24 -19.99
CA TYR A 171 2.61 -20.59 -19.44
C TYR A 171 1.47 -21.59 -19.65
N ASN A 172 0.62 -21.38 -20.67
CA ASN A 172 -0.50 -22.26 -21.00
C ASN A 172 -1.46 -22.52 -19.82
N ASP A 173 -1.69 -21.50 -18.99
CA ASP A 173 -2.57 -21.56 -17.81
C ASP A 173 -2.08 -22.52 -16.70
N ASP A 174 -0.78 -22.85 -16.69
CA ASP A 174 -0.16 -23.69 -15.65
C ASP A 174 1.05 -23.00 -15.02
N LEU A 175 0.88 -22.51 -13.78
CA LEU A 175 1.96 -21.95 -12.97
C LEU A 175 2.59 -22.97 -12.01
N ALA A 176 2.22 -24.26 -12.07
CA ALA A 176 2.80 -25.27 -11.20
C ALA A 176 4.30 -25.46 -11.50
N GLY A 177 5.13 -25.29 -10.47
CA GLY A 177 6.58 -25.31 -10.60
C GLY A 177 7.19 -24.01 -11.16
N LYS A 178 6.38 -22.96 -11.31
CA LYS A 178 6.81 -21.60 -11.64
C LYS A 178 7.00 -20.77 -10.38
N TRP A 179 7.79 -19.71 -10.47
CA TRP A 179 7.90 -18.77 -9.36
C TRP A 179 7.91 -17.29 -9.78
N ILE A 180 7.27 -16.49 -8.93
CA ILE A 180 7.06 -15.05 -9.13
C ILE A 180 8.01 -14.28 -8.20
N LEU A 181 8.71 -13.29 -8.73
CA LEU A 181 9.54 -12.36 -7.97
C LEU A 181 8.81 -11.02 -7.82
N THR A 182 8.67 -10.56 -6.59
CA THR A 182 8.09 -9.24 -6.29
C THR A 182 8.66 -8.64 -5.00
N ALA A 183 8.26 -7.40 -4.70
CA ALA A 183 8.57 -6.71 -3.47
C ALA A 183 7.38 -5.91 -2.91
N GLY A 184 7.47 -5.59 -1.61
CA GLY A 184 6.48 -4.87 -0.83
C GLY A 184 5.43 -5.78 -0.20
N LEU A 185 5.45 -5.89 1.13
CA LEU A 185 4.48 -6.63 1.94
C LEU A 185 3.66 -5.71 2.84
N GLY A 186 3.35 -4.49 2.37
CA GLY A 186 2.40 -3.56 3.00
C GLY A 186 0.93 -4.03 2.91
N GLY A 187 -0.05 -3.20 3.28
CA GLY A 187 -1.46 -3.63 3.34
C GLY A 187 -2.01 -4.25 2.05
N MET A 188 -1.66 -3.66 0.90
CA MET A 188 -2.00 -4.19 -0.43
C MET A 188 -0.94 -5.18 -0.95
N GLY A 189 0.35 -4.83 -0.80
CA GLY A 189 1.52 -5.66 -1.13
C GLY A 189 1.49 -7.07 -0.54
N GLY A 190 0.96 -7.19 0.67
CA GLY A 190 0.81 -8.43 1.41
C GLY A 190 -0.18 -9.41 0.79
N ALA A 191 -0.97 -9.02 -0.21
CA ALA A 191 -1.85 -9.93 -0.94
C ALA A 191 -1.12 -10.75 -2.01
N GLN A 192 0.02 -10.28 -2.51
CA GLN A 192 0.81 -10.93 -3.57
C GLN A 192 1.20 -12.38 -3.25
N PRO A 193 1.68 -12.72 -2.04
CA PRO A 193 2.14 -14.08 -1.77
C PRO A 193 0.99 -15.10 -1.76
N LEU A 194 -0.15 -14.75 -1.15
CA LEU A 194 -1.35 -15.58 -1.18
C LEU A 194 -1.94 -15.69 -2.59
N ALA A 195 -2.00 -14.58 -3.34
CA ALA A 195 -2.48 -14.59 -4.72
C ALA A 195 -1.64 -15.50 -5.63
N ALA A 196 -0.30 -15.43 -5.51
CA ALA A 196 0.60 -16.31 -6.25
C ALA A 196 0.38 -17.78 -5.89
N THR A 197 0.21 -18.07 -4.59
CA THR A 197 -0.05 -19.42 -4.08
C THR A 197 -1.37 -19.97 -4.62
N LEU A 198 -2.45 -19.16 -4.59
CA LEU A 198 -3.75 -19.53 -5.15
C LEU A 198 -3.71 -19.74 -6.67
N ALA A 199 -2.86 -18.99 -7.38
CA ALA A 199 -2.61 -19.18 -8.80
C ALA A 199 -1.72 -20.40 -9.11
N GLY A 200 -1.21 -21.09 -8.09
CA GLY A 200 -0.39 -22.31 -8.23
C GLY A 200 1.12 -22.09 -8.29
N ALA A 201 1.59 -20.86 -8.09
CA ALA A 201 3.00 -20.49 -8.19
C ALA A 201 3.70 -20.46 -6.81
N VAL A 202 5.01 -20.66 -6.82
CA VAL A 202 5.89 -20.21 -5.73
C VAL A 202 6.06 -18.69 -5.83
N SER A 203 6.28 -17.99 -4.72
CA SER A 203 6.64 -16.56 -4.77
C SER A 203 7.79 -16.20 -3.85
N LEU A 204 8.68 -15.31 -4.31
CA LEU A 204 9.66 -14.61 -3.50
C LEU A 204 9.25 -13.14 -3.35
N ASN A 205 9.05 -12.71 -2.12
CA ASN A 205 8.46 -11.42 -1.78
C ASN A 205 9.46 -10.65 -0.90
N ILE A 206 10.14 -9.67 -1.48
CA ILE A 206 11.15 -8.88 -0.77
C ILE A 206 10.48 -7.77 0.05
N GLU A 207 10.82 -7.66 1.32
CA GLU A 207 10.30 -6.62 2.22
C GLU A 207 11.40 -6.09 3.13
N CYS A 208 11.45 -4.78 3.31
CA CYS A 208 12.48 -4.13 4.10
C CYS A 208 12.17 -4.08 5.61
N GLN A 209 10.90 -4.19 6.01
CA GLN A 209 10.44 -4.10 7.39
C GLN A 209 9.98 -5.46 7.92
N GLN A 210 10.68 -5.98 8.94
CA GLN A 210 10.33 -7.25 9.59
C GLN A 210 8.89 -7.28 10.11
N ALA A 211 8.39 -6.16 10.67
CA ALA A 211 7.03 -6.07 11.18
C ALA A 211 5.96 -6.34 10.09
N SER A 212 6.21 -5.97 8.83
CA SER A 212 5.31 -6.27 7.72
C SER A 212 5.30 -7.76 7.37
N ILE A 213 6.47 -8.42 7.41
CA ILE A 213 6.60 -9.86 7.22
C ILE A 213 5.84 -10.60 8.33
N ASP A 214 6.10 -10.23 9.59
CA ASP A 214 5.46 -10.83 10.77
C ASP A 214 3.93 -10.69 10.70
N PHE A 215 3.44 -9.53 10.26
CA PHE A 215 2.01 -9.31 10.06
C PHE A 215 1.44 -10.33 9.07
N ARG A 216 2.12 -10.58 7.95
CA ARG A 216 1.59 -11.43 6.86
C ARG A 216 1.69 -12.90 7.20
N LEU A 217 2.71 -13.31 7.95
CA LEU A 217 2.78 -14.64 8.55
C LEU A 217 1.61 -14.84 9.52
N ARG A 218 1.35 -13.89 10.42
CA ARG A 218 0.25 -13.95 11.38
C ARG A 218 -1.12 -14.03 10.70
N THR A 219 -1.33 -13.26 9.63
CA THR A 219 -2.60 -13.27 8.88
C THR A 219 -2.69 -14.39 7.83
N ARG A 220 -1.67 -15.26 7.73
CA ARG A 220 -1.58 -16.37 6.76
C ARG A 220 -1.67 -15.92 5.30
N TYR A 221 -1.15 -14.72 5.03
CA TYR A 221 -0.93 -14.22 3.67
C TYR A 221 0.47 -14.56 3.15
N LEU A 222 1.37 -15.00 4.04
CA LEU A 222 2.71 -15.48 3.73
C LEU A 222 2.96 -16.79 4.48
N ASP A 223 3.63 -17.77 3.85
CA ASP A 223 3.86 -19.09 4.44
C ASP A 223 5.16 -19.19 5.22
N LYS A 224 6.25 -18.64 4.64
CA LYS A 224 7.61 -18.80 5.14
C LYS A 224 8.40 -17.50 5.02
N GLN A 225 9.44 -17.38 5.84
CA GLN A 225 10.49 -16.37 5.69
C GLN A 225 11.83 -17.07 5.49
N ALA A 226 12.56 -16.68 4.44
CA ALA A 226 13.93 -17.12 4.18
C ALA A 226 14.93 -16.35 5.05
N LYS A 227 16.04 -17.00 5.40
CA LYS A 227 17.10 -16.39 6.22
C LYS A 227 17.94 -15.39 5.44
N ASP A 228 18.21 -15.70 4.18
CA ASP A 228 19.02 -14.90 3.25
C ASP A 228 18.69 -15.29 1.80
N ILE A 229 19.40 -14.69 0.83
CA ILE A 229 19.18 -14.93 -0.60
C ILE A 229 19.45 -16.41 -0.98
N ASP A 230 20.45 -17.05 -0.36
CA ASP A 230 20.83 -18.42 -0.70
C ASP A 230 19.78 -19.42 -0.19
N ASP A 231 19.30 -19.22 1.03
CA ASP A 231 18.17 -19.96 1.61
C ASP A 231 16.89 -19.76 0.80
N ALA A 232 16.60 -18.53 0.37
CA ALA A 232 15.45 -18.24 -0.50
C ALA A 232 15.54 -19.01 -1.82
N ILE A 233 16.70 -19.01 -2.48
CA ILE A 233 16.92 -19.77 -3.73
C ILE A 233 16.77 -21.28 -3.50
N ALA A 234 17.26 -21.80 -2.37
CA ALA A 234 17.13 -23.21 -2.03
C ALA A 234 15.65 -23.61 -1.84
N LEU A 235 14.89 -22.81 -1.11
CA LEU A 235 13.45 -23.01 -0.91
C LEU A 235 12.66 -22.93 -2.22
N ILE A 236 12.96 -21.95 -3.08
CA ILE A 236 12.35 -21.82 -4.40
C ILE A 236 12.60 -23.10 -5.22
N ARG A 237 13.85 -23.56 -5.31
CA ARG A 237 14.20 -24.78 -6.05
C ARG A 237 13.48 -26.01 -5.52
N GLN A 238 13.40 -26.16 -4.20
CA GLN A 238 12.70 -27.26 -3.56
C GLN A 238 11.22 -27.28 -3.95
N HIS A 239 10.51 -26.18 -3.73
CA HIS A 239 9.06 -26.13 -3.92
C HIS A 239 8.67 -26.09 -5.39
N THR A 240 9.44 -25.42 -6.26
CA THR A 240 9.20 -25.47 -7.72
C THR A 240 9.39 -26.88 -8.28
N ALA A 241 10.43 -27.61 -7.87
CA ALA A 241 10.65 -29.00 -8.30
C ALA A 241 9.54 -29.95 -7.82
N ALA A 242 9.01 -29.71 -6.61
CA ALA A 242 7.89 -30.46 -6.06
C ALA A 242 6.51 -30.03 -6.59
N LYS A 243 6.45 -28.94 -7.39
CA LYS A 243 5.20 -28.28 -7.82
C LYS A 243 4.29 -27.91 -6.63
N GLU A 244 4.89 -27.48 -5.54
CA GLU A 244 4.20 -27.00 -4.35
C GLU A 244 4.10 -25.47 -4.41
N ALA A 245 2.90 -24.93 -4.41
CA ALA A 245 2.67 -23.50 -4.34
C ALA A 245 2.96 -23.02 -2.90
N VAL A 246 4.02 -22.23 -2.73
CA VAL A 246 4.47 -21.71 -1.43
C VAL A 246 4.97 -20.29 -1.59
N SER A 247 4.61 -19.44 -0.64
CA SER A 247 5.06 -18.06 -0.57
C SER A 247 6.21 -17.85 0.42
N ILE A 248 7.25 -17.17 -0.04
CA ILE A 248 8.51 -16.96 0.69
C ILE A 248 8.75 -15.46 0.82
N GLY A 249 8.88 -14.97 2.05
CA GLY A 249 9.31 -13.61 2.35
C GLY A 249 10.83 -13.55 2.50
N LEU A 250 11.44 -12.47 2.04
CA LEU A 250 12.87 -12.22 2.23
C LEU A 250 13.07 -10.80 2.77
N LEU A 251 13.69 -10.71 3.95
CA LEU A 251 14.01 -9.42 4.56
C LEU A 251 15.16 -8.75 3.80
N GLY A 252 14.92 -7.57 3.25
CA GLY A 252 15.95 -6.76 2.61
C GLY A 252 15.39 -5.68 1.68
N ASN A 253 16.28 -4.97 0.98
CA ASN A 253 15.90 -3.92 0.05
C ASN A 253 15.76 -4.48 -1.38
N ALA A 254 14.60 -4.27 -2.00
CA ALA A 254 14.33 -4.70 -3.37
C ALA A 254 15.35 -4.11 -4.37
N ALA A 255 15.75 -2.85 -4.18
CA ALA A 255 16.73 -2.17 -5.03
C ALA A 255 18.17 -2.70 -4.86
N GLU A 256 18.43 -3.56 -3.88
CA GLU A 256 19.70 -4.28 -3.71
C GLU A 256 19.58 -5.74 -4.15
N ILE A 257 18.49 -6.41 -3.77
CA ILE A 257 18.28 -7.84 -4.01
C ILE A 257 17.95 -8.13 -5.48
N LEU A 258 17.10 -7.34 -6.15
CA LEU A 258 16.78 -7.61 -7.56
C LEU A 258 18.03 -7.52 -8.46
N PRO A 259 18.88 -6.48 -8.37
CA PRO A 259 20.14 -6.45 -9.12
C PRO A 259 21.07 -7.64 -8.83
N GLU A 260 21.14 -8.10 -7.57
CA GLU A 260 21.93 -9.27 -7.21
C GLU A 260 21.34 -10.56 -7.82
N LEU A 261 20.02 -10.73 -7.81
CA LEU A 261 19.35 -11.85 -8.48
C LEU A 261 19.57 -11.82 -10.00
N VAL A 262 19.54 -10.64 -10.63
CA VAL A 262 19.89 -10.46 -12.05
C VAL A 262 21.32 -10.92 -12.31
N LYS A 263 22.29 -10.50 -11.49
CA LYS A 263 23.70 -10.90 -11.64
C LYS A 263 23.84 -12.42 -11.55
N ARG A 264 23.17 -13.06 -10.59
CA ARG A 264 23.18 -14.51 -10.43
C ARG A 264 22.51 -15.22 -11.61
N ALA A 265 21.39 -14.72 -12.10
CA ALA A 265 20.71 -15.23 -13.29
C ALA A 265 21.60 -15.19 -14.54
N LYS A 266 22.31 -14.06 -14.76
CA LYS A 266 23.31 -13.92 -15.84
C LYS A 266 24.47 -14.92 -15.71
N ALA A 267 24.80 -15.33 -14.49
CA ALA A 267 25.82 -16.35 -14.20
C ALA A 267 25.29 -17.80 -14.24
N GLY A 268 24.07 -18.03 -14.73
CA GLY A 268 23.46 -19.37 -14.82
C GLY A 268 22.65 -19.79 -13.59
N GLY A 269 22.35 -18.87 -12.68
CA GLY A 269 21.42 -19.07 -11.58
C GLY A 269 19.97 -19.24 -12.02
N ILE A 270 19.09 -19.54 -11.05
CA ILE A 270 17.65 -19.65 -11.31
C ILE A 270 17.08 -18.30 -11.74
N LYS A 271 16.10 -18.32 -12.66
CA LYS A 271 15.38 -17.14 -13.16
C LYS A 271 13.92 -17.20 -12.70
N PRO A 272 13.30 -16.07 -12.33
CA PRO A 272 11.86 -16.02 -12.11
C PRO A 272 11.09 -16.27 -13.40
N ASP A 273 9.85 -16.71 -13.28
CA ASP A 273 8.92 -16.85 -14.40
C ASP A 273 8.00 -15.62 -14.53
N LEU A 274 7.93 -14.75 -13.52
CA LEU A 274 7.26 -13.45 -13.60
C LEU A 274 7.95 -12.47 -12.64
N VAL A 275 8.13 -11.22 -13.08
CA VAL A 275 8.66 -10.15 -12.22
C VAL A 275 7.67 -9.01 -12.13
N THR A 276 7.41 -8.54 -10.90
CA THR A 276 6.61 -7.34 -10.66
C THR A 276 7.09 -6.61 -9.39
N ASP A 277 6.39 -5.53 -9.00
CA ASP A 277 6.71 -4.76 -7.80
C ASP A 277 5.45 -4.10 -7.23
N GLN A 278 5.32 -4.10 -5.91
CA GLN A 278 4.26 -3.39 -5.18
C GLN A 278 4.79 -2.63 -3.95
N THR A 279 6.07 -2.22 -3.98
CA THR A 279 6.57 -1.19 -3.04
C THR A 279 5.74 0.09 -3.16
N SER A 280 5.75 0.96 -2.15
CA SER A 280 5.01 2.24 -2.21
C SER A 280 5.82 3.32 -2.94
N ALA A 281 6.24 3.04 -4.18
CA ALA A 281 7.02 3.95 -5.02
C ALA A 281 6.25 5.23 -5.42
N HIS A 282 4.92 5.25 -5.26
CA HIS A 282 4.08 6.43 -5.51
C HIS A 282 4.31 7.55 -4.49
N ASP A 283 4.86 7.24 -3.30
CA ASP A 283 5.19 8.19 -2.25
C ASP A 283 6.64 8.01 -1.80
N LEU A 284 7.56 8.66 -2.51
CA LEU A 284 9.00 8.54 -2.24
C LEU A 284 9.44 9.13 -0.89
N ALA A 285 8.62 9.97 -0.27
CA ALA A 285 8.94 10.55 1.03
C ALA A 285 8.53 9.65 2.19
N SER A 286 7.73 8.60 1.97
CA SER A 286 7.28 7.73 3.07
C SER A 286 7.22 6.23 2.74
N GLY A 287 7.26 5.85 1.47
CA GLY A 287 6.89 4.51 0.98
C GLY A 287 8.01 3.66 0.38
N TYR A 288 9.17 4.25 0.08
CA TYR A 288 10.30 3.53 -0.54
C TYR A 288 11.60 3.74 0.23
N LEU A 289 12.21 2.64 0.72
CA LEU A 289 13.48 2.67 1.45
C LEU A 289 14.65 2.83 0.47
N PRO A 290 15.48 3.89 0.57
CA PRO A 290 16.65 4.03 -0.29
C PRO A 290 17.71 2.94 -0.06
N ILE A 291 18.46 2.59 -1.11
CA ILE A 291 19.63 1.69 -1.04
C ILE A 291 20.61 2.19 0.02
N GLY A 292 21.17 1.27 0.82
CA GLY A 292 22.14 1.58 1.86
C GLY A 292 21.61 2.35 3.08
N TRP A 293 20.31 2.65 3.13
CA TRP A 293 19.69 3.25 4.32
C TRP A 293 19.16 2.16 5.25
N THR A 294 19.39 2.35 6.55
CA THR A 294 18.71 1.56 7.59
C THR A 294 17.27 2.05 7.79
N LEU A 295 16.41 1.18 8.33
CA LEU A 295 15.05 1.57 8.70
C LEU A 295 15.04 2.75 9.68
N ALA A 296 15.95 2.78 10.66
CA ALA A 296 16.02 3.86 11.64
C ALA A 296 16.33 5.22 10.98
N GLN A 297 17.27 5.26 10.04
CA GLN A 297 17.58 6.47 9.27
C GLN A 297 16.39 6.91 8.41
N TRP A 298 15.70 5.94 7.80
CA TRP A 298 14.53 6.22 6.99
C TRP A 298 13.38 6.78 7.82
N GLU A 299 13.03 6.15 8.94
CA GLU A 299 11.99 6.65 9.86
C GLU A 299 12.32 8.05 10.40
N ALA A 300 13.57 8.29 10.79
CA ALA A 300 14.00 9.62 11.24
C ALA A 300 13.83 10.68 10.14
N ALA A 301 14.21 10.36 8.89
CA ALA A 301 14.04 11.27 7.76
C ALA A 301 12.57 11.45 7.34
N LYS A 302 11.71 10.45 7.52
CA LYS A 302 10.26 10.57 7.30
C LYS A 302 9.64 11.55 8.28
N ALA A 303 10.05 11.49 9.55
CA ALA A 303 9.57 12.37 10.61
C ALA A 303 10.04 13.83 10.45
N ASP A 304 11.17 14.07 9.77
CA ASP A 304 11.72 15.40 9.52
C ASP A 304 11.41 15.90 8.10
N ALA A 305 10.44 16.82 7.99
CA ALA A 305 10.05 17.41 6.72
C ALA A 305 11.19 18.11 5.96
N THR A 306 12.25 18.56 6.65
CA THR A 306 13.42 19.18 6.00
C THR A 306 14.27 18.16 5.25
N GLN A 307 14.20 16.88 5.63
CA GLN A 307 14.89 15.77 4.97
C GLN A 307 14.11 15.21 3.76
N HIS A 308 12.83 15.54 3.61
CA HIS A 308 11.99 14.98 2.54
C HIS A 308 12.57 15.17 1.13
N PRO A 309 13.17 16.31 0.74
CA PRO A 309 13.81 16.45 -0.57
C PRO A 309 14.98 15.47 -0.77
N THR A 310 15.82 15.29 0.25
CA THR A 310 16.94 14.34 0.23
C THR A 310 16.42 12.91 0.13
N LEU A 311 15.41 12.58 0.94
CA LEU A 311 14.78 11.26 0.95
C LEU A 311 14.14 10.93 -0.40
N ARG A 312 13.33 11.84 -0.97
CA ARG A 312 12.72 11.64 -2.30
C ARG A 312 13.76 11.36 -3.37
N LYS A 313 14.84 12.15 -3.39
CA LYS A 313 15.94 11.98 -4.37
C LYS A 313 16.67 10.64 -4.19
N ALA A 314 16.94 10.23 -2.96
CA ALA A 314 17.59 8.96 -2.67
C ALA A 314 16.70 7.75 -3.03
N ALA A 315 15.41 7.84 -2.70
CA ALA A 315 14.40 6.83 -3.05
C ALA A 315 14.21 6.74 -4.58
N ALA A 316 14.13 7.87 -5.29
CA ALA A 316 13.98 7.91 -6.75
C ALA A 316 15.16 7.20 -7.44
N LYS A 317 16.39 7.51 -7.05
CA LYS A 317 17.60 6.82 -7.55
C LYS A 317 17.55 5.31 -7.30
N SER A 318 17.03 4.90 -6.14
CA SER A 318 16.88 3.49 -5.80
C SER A 318 15.80 2.81 -6.65
N CYS A 319 14.70 3.50 -6.94
CA CYS A 319 13.69 3.04 -7.89
C CYS A 319 14.27 2.87 -9.30
N ALA A 320 15.16 3.77 -9.75
CA ALA A 320 15.82 3.64 -11.04
C ALA A 320 16.68 2.37 -11.13
N VAL A 321 17.46 2.06 -10.08
CA VAL A 321 18.24 0.81 -10.00
C VAL A 321 17.33 -0.42 -9.98
N HIS A 322 16.23 -0.37 -9.22
CA HIS A 322 15.23 -1.44 -9.17
C HIS A 322 14.61 -1.69 -10.55
N VAL A 323 14.12 -0.64 -11.22
CA VAL A 323 13.51 -0.76 -12.55
C VAL A 323 14.51 -1.24 -13.59
N GLN A 324 15.78 -0.84 -13.51
CA GLN A 324 16.82 -1.40 -14.37
C GLN A 324 16.97 -2.92 -14.17
N ALA A 325 16.86 -3.43 -12.95
CA ALA A 325 16.88 -4.88 -12.71
C ALA A 325 15.65 -5.59 -13.28
N MET A 326 14.46 -4.95 -13.22
CA MET A 326 13.24 -5.47 -13.87
C MET A 326 13.38 -5.54 -15.39
N LEU A 327 13.97 -4.50 -16.00
CA LEU A 327 14.31 -4.46 -17.44
C LEU A 327 15.34 -5.53 -17.81
N ASP A 328 16.35 -5.75 -16.95
CA ASP A 328 17.36 -6.78 -17.18
C ASP A 328 16.75 -8.18 -17.15
N PHE A 329 15.74 -8.45 -16.31
CA PHE A 329 14.97 -9.69 -16.36
C PHE A 329 14.11 -9.77 -17.63
N GLN A 330 13.46 -8.67 -18.02
CA GLN A 330 12.69 -8.62 -19.27
C GLN A 330 13.57 -8.94 -20.49
N ALA A 331 14.81 -8.44 -20.52
CA ALA A 331 15.79 -8.74 -21.57
C ALA A 331 16.27 -10.21 -21.59
N MET A 332 15.92 -11.00 -20.55
CA MET A 332 16.10 -12.46 -20.52
C MET A 332 14.80 -13.21 -20.87
N ASP A 333 13.87 -12.55 -21.55
CA ASP A 333 12.54 -13.06 -21.95
C ASP A 333 11.64 -13.45 -20.78
N ILE A 334 11.86 -12.84 -19.60
CA ILE A 334 10.97 -13.04 -18.45
C ILE A 334 9.80 -12.05 -18.54
N PRO A 335 8.53 -12.51 -18.45
CA PRO A 335 7.40 -11.62 -18.29
C PRO A 335 7.62 -10.66 -17.11
N THR A 336 7.58 -9.37 -17.39
CA THR A 336 7.77 -8.30 -16.41
C THR A 336 6.60 -7.34 -16.50
N VAL A 337 6.04 -6.93 -15.37
CA VAL A 337 4.86 -6.07 -15.33
C VAL A 337 4.92 -5.09 -14.16
N ASP A 338 4.46 -3.86 -14.38
CA ASP A 338 4.23 -2.87 -13.33
C ASP A 338 2.85 -3.06 -12.68
N TYR A 339 2.83 -3.07 -11.36
CA TYR A 339 1.61 -3.33 -10.57
C TYR A 339 0.98 -2.04 -10.01
N GLY A 340 1.03 -0.94 -10.77
CA GLY A 340 0.25 0.26 -10.48
C GLY A 340 0.76 1.12 -9.33
N ASN A 341 2.05 1.05 -9.00
CA ASN A 341 2.67 1.88 -7.96
C ASN A 341 3.52 3.04 -8.51
N ASN A 342 3.48 3.26 -9.83
CA ASN A 342 4.15 4.36 -10.53
C ASN A 342 5.70 4.27 -10.57
N ILE A 343 6.30 3.12 -10.23
CA ILE A 343 7.76 2.97 -10.15
C ILE A 343 8.45 3.25 -11.50
N ARG A 344 7.81 2.90 -12.63
CA ARG A 344 8.35 3.18 -13.98
C ARG A 344 8.49 4.67 -14.25
N GLN A 345 7.51 5.48 -13.87
CA GLN A 345 7.57 6.93 -14.05
C GLN A 345 8.70 7.52 -13.21
N VAL A 346 8.83 7.10 -11.95
CA VAL A 346 9.92 7.53 -11.07
C VAL A 346 11.28 7.21 -11.69
N ALA A 347 11.46 6.00 -12.20
CA ALA A 347 12.71 5.60 -12.85
C ALA A 347 12.97 6.36 -14.16
N PHE A 348 11.93 6.63 -14.95
CA PHE A 348 12.03 7.41 -16.18
C PHE A 348 12.50 8.85 -15.90
N ASP A 349 11.94 9.48 -14.87
CA ASP A 349 12.30 10.83 -14.44
C ASP A 349 13.75 10.89 -13.94
N GLU A 350 14.26 9.81 -13.35
CA GLU A 350 15.67 9.64 -12.96
C GLU A 350 16.60 9.16 -14.09
N GLY A 351 16.08 9.05 -15.32
CA GLY A 351 16.90 8.86 -16.52
C GLY A 351 16.88 7.47 -17.15
N VAL A 352 16.12 6.50 -16.62
CA VAL A 352 15.91 5.18 -17.25
C VAL A 352 14.97 5.35 -18.45
N LYS A 353 15.52 5.69 -19.62
CA LYS A 353 14.75 6.11 -20.80
C LYS A 353 13.78 5.06 -21.32
N ASN A 354 14.05 3.80 -21.05
CA ASN A 354 13.27 2.67 -21.49
C ASN A 354 12.49 2.02 -20.32
N ALA A 355 12.25 2.76 -19.22
CA ALA A 355 11.48 2.28 -18.06
C ALA A 355 10.05 1.80 -18.40
N PHE A 356 9.50 2.21 -19.55
CA PHE A 356 8.17 1.82 -20.01
C PHE A 356 8.18 0.64 -21.00
N ASP A 357 9.32 -0.02 -21.23
CA ASP A 357 9.42 -1.19 -22.11
C ASP A 357 8.61 -2.38 -21.57
N PHE A 358 8.36 -2.47 -20.26
CA PHE A 358 7.41 -3.41 -19.68
C PHE A 358 6.06 -2.74 -19.37
N PRO A 359 4.93 -3.44 -19.63
CA PRO A 359 3.59 -2.86 -19.53
C PRO A 359 3.13 -2.72 -18.07
N GLY A 360 2.03 -1.99 -17.89
CA GLY A 360 1.26 -2.05 -16.65
C GLY A 360 0.33 -3.26 -16.66
N PHE A 361 -0.03 -3.78 -15.49
CA PHE A 361 -0.86 -4.96 -15.38
C PHE A 361 -2.27 -4.79 -15.97
N VAL A 362 -2.84 -3.57 -15.91
CA VAL A 362 -4.15 -3.30 -16.50
C VAL A 362 -4.16 -3.52 -18.02
N PRO A 363 -3.34 -2.82 -18.83
CA PRO A 363 -3.30 -3.09 -20.26
C PRO A 363 -2.84 -4.50 -20.62
N ALA A 364 -1.97 -5.12 -19.80
CA ALA A 364 -1.45 -6.46 -20.08
C ALA A 364 -2.48 -7.57 -19.83
N TYR A 365 -3.23 -7.47 -18.72
CA TYR A 365 -3.98 -8.61 -18.16
C TYR A 365 -5.43 -8.27 -17.80
N ILE A 366 -5.69 -7.13 -17.14
CA ILE A 366 -7.00 -6.90 -16.50
C ILE A 366 -8.02 -6.18 -17.39
N ARG A 367 -7.60 -5.40 -18.38
CA ARG A 367 -8.51 -4.59 -19.21
C ARG A 367 -9.68 -5.38 -19.82
N PRO A 368 -9.51 -6.63 -20.33
CA PRO A 368 -10.64 -7.41 -20.82
C PRO A 368 -11.74 -7.63 -19.77
N LEU A 369 -11.38 -7.86 -18.50
CA LEU A 369 -12.35 -8.01 -17.41
C LEU A 369 -13.14 -6.72 -17.18
N PHE A 370 -12.46 -5.57 -17.24
CA PHE A 370 -13.11 -4.27 -17.13
C PHE A 370 -14.09 -4.00 -18.29
N CYS A 371 -13.77 -4.47 -19.50
CA CYS A 371 -14.69 -4.35 -20.64
C CYS A 371 -16.01 -5.12 -20.45
N GLU A 372 -16.05 -6.07 -19.51
CA GLU A 372 -17.24 -6.82 -19.12
C GLU A 372 -17.91 -6.29 -17.83
N GLY A 373 -17.42 -5.17 -17.28
CA GLY A 373 -17.96 -4.57 -16.05
C GLY A 373 -17.57 -5.29 -14.75
N LYS A 374 -16.58 -6.17 -14.78
CA LYS A 374 -15.98 -6.77 -13.57
C LYS A 374 -15.05 -5.76 -12.90
N GLY A 375 -14.90 -5.81 -11.57
CA GLY A 375 -14.05 -4.90 -10.81
C GLY A 375 -13.89 -5.29 -9.35
#